data_AF-A0A1H2UYZ9-F1
#
_entry.id   AF-A0A1H2UYZ9-F1
#
_cell.length_a   1.000
_cell.length_b   1.000
_cell.length_c   1.000
_cell.angle_alpha   90.00
_cell.angle_beta   90.00
_cell.angle_gamma   90.00
#
_symmetry.space_group_name_H-M   'P 1'
#
loop_
_entity.id
_entity.type
_entity.pdbx_description
1 polymer ?
#
loop_
_entity_poly.entity_id
_entity_poly.type
_entity_poly.pdbx_seq_one_letter_code
_entity_poly.pdbx_strand_id
1 'polypeptide(L)'
;MSQDSDMYVQMFKHMNEKVIDTANLFLRSAILINGGAAVAVLGFVASIAKAEMNYSVAIVGVADAIAYFAFGAALGVVGIALAYFTNYAAAATFNARDTASEPRLAIAKRIIHVVALGVAVSTIGLFVIGVLTVKAAITDGIV
;
A
#
# COMPACT_ATOMS: atom_id res chain seq x y z
N MET A 1 26.02 22.12 22.83
CA MET A 1 24.95 21.10 22.84
C MET A 1 25.31 20.11 23.94
N SER A 2 24.40 19.78 24.86
CA SER A 2 24.70 18.80 25.93
C SER A 2 24.77 17.39 25.34
N GLN A 3 25.62 16.53 25.90
CA GLN A 3 25.76 15.13 25.49
C GLN A 3 24.41 14.38 25.46
N ASP A 4 23.50 14.75 26.36
CA ASP A 4 22.14 14.22 26.40
C ASP A 4 21.30 14.62 25.17
N SER A 5 21.44 15.87 24.71
CA SER A 5 20.73 16.37 23.52
C SER A 5 21.12 15.61 22.26
N ASP A 6 22.40 15.26 22.11
CA ASP A 6 22.89 14.53 20.94
C ASP A 6 22.40 13.08 20.95
N MET A 7 22.30 12.47 22.13
CA MET A 7 21.74 11.13 22.31
C MET A 7 20.25 11.07 21.92
N TYR A 8 19.43 12.04 22.34
CA TYR A 8 18.02 12.09 21.96
C TYR A 8 17.82 12.25 20.46
N VAL A 9 18.61 13.10 19.80
CA VAL A 9 18.53 13.32 18.35
C VAL A 9 18.92 12.05 17.58
N GLN A 10 19.98 11.37 18.00
CA GLN A 10 20.40 10.11 17.38
C GLN A 10 19.36 9.00 17.58
N MET A 11 18.78 8.88 18.78
CA MET A 11 17.71 7.91 19.07
C MET A 11 16.48 8.17 18.19
N PHE A 12 16.04 9.43 18.09
CA PHE A 12 14.90 9.80 17.25
C PHE A 12 15.16 9.49 15.77
N LYS A 13 16.36 9.81 15.26
CA LYS A 13 16.74 9.49 13.88
C LYS A 13 16.72 7.98 13.63
N HIS A 14 17.31 7.20 14.53
CA HIS A 14 17.36 5.74 14.40
C HIS A 14 15.96 5.11 14.43
N MET A 15 15.10 5.55 15.35
CA MET A 15 13.71 5.10 15.41
C MET A 15 12.95 5.42 14.11
N ASN A 16 13.11 6.63 13.58
CA ASN A 16 12.40 7.04 12.37
C ASN A 16 12.84 6.20 11.16
N GLU A 17 14.15 5.96 11.00
CA GLU A 17 14.69 5.08 9.96
C GLU A 17 14.10 3.66 10.06
N LYS A 18 14.03 3.08 11.27
CA LYS A 18 13.45 1.75 11.48
C LYS A 18 11.95 1.67 11.16
N VAL A 19 11.20 2.72 11.50
CA VAL A 19 9.77 2.81 11.19
C VAL A 19 9.55 2.85 9.68
N ILE A 20 10.35 3.65 8.96
CA ILE A 20 10.31 3.75 7.50
C ILE A 20 10.62 2.40 6.84
N ASP A 21 11.67 1.72 7.29
CA ASP A 21 12.06 0.40 6.75
C ASP A 21 10.95 -0.62 6.96
N THR A 22 10.34 -0.61 8.14
CA THR A 22 9.22 -1.49 8.49
C THR A 22 7.98 -1.18 7.63
N ALA A 23 7.68 0.10 7.40
CA ALA A 23 6.58 0.51 6.53
C ALA A 23 6.82 0.10 5.06
N ASN A 24 8.04 0.24 4.55
CA ASN A 24 8.40 -0.21 3.22
C ASN A 24 8.30 -1.73 3.07
N LEU A 25 8.72 -2.48 4.08
CA LEU A 25 8.57 -3.94 4.12
C LEU A 25 7.08 -4.32 4.09
N PHE A 26 6.27 -3.68 4.93
CA PHE A 26 4.83 -3.88 4.98
C PHE A 26 4.16 -3.64 3.62
N LEU A 27 4.45 -2.52 2.96
CA LEU A 27 3.88 -2.19 1.64
C LEU A 27 4.30 -3.21 0.57
N ARG A 28 5.57 -3.64 0.57
CA ARG A 28 6.04 -4.70 -0.35
C ARG A 28 5.31 -6.02 -0.12
N SER A 29 5.14 -6.42 1.14
CA SER A 29 4.36 -7.61 1.49
C SER A 29 2.91 -7.47 1.02
N ALA A 30 2.28 -6.31 1.21
CA ALA A 30 0.91 -6.06 0.77
C ALA A 30 0.76 -6.12 -0.77
N ILE A 31 1.75 -5.61 -1.52
CA ILE A 31 1.80 -5.74 -2.98
C ILE A 31 1.87 -7.22 -3.38
N LEU A 32 2.75 -8.00 -2.75
CA LEU A 32 2.92 -9.42 -3.06
C LEU A 32 1.66 -10.23 -2.72
N ILE A 33 0.99 -9.92 -1.60
CA ILE A 33 -0.27 -10.57 -1.21
C ILE A 33 -1.37 -10.27 -2.24
N ASN A 34 -1.55 -9.00 -2.61
CA ASN A 34 -2.53 -8.60 -3.61
C ASN A 34 -2.23 -9.22 -4.99
N GLY A 35 -0.98 -9.11 -5.46
CA GLY A 35 -0.57 -9.69 -6.74
C GLY A 35 -0.69 -11.22 -6.76
N GLY A 36 -0.28 -11.88 -5.68
CA GLY A 36 -0.40 -13.33 -5.54
C GLY A 36 -1.86 -13.80 -5.53
N ALA A 37 -2.74 -13.09 -4.82
CA ALA A 37 -4.17 -13.36 -4.83
C ALA A 37 -4.78 -13.18 -6.23
N ALA A 38 -4.44 -12.09 -6.94
CA ALA A 38 -4.90 -11.87 -8.30
C ALA A 38 -4.49 -13.01 -9.25
N VAL A 39 -3.23 -13.45 -9.18
CA VAL A 39 -2.72 -14.55 -10.02
C VAL A 39 -3.39 -15.89 -9.68
N ALA A 40 -3.58 -16.18 -8.39
CA ALA A 40 -4.26 -17.41 -7.95
C ALA A 40 -5.71 -17.45 -8.47
N VAL A 41 -6.41 -16.32 -8.36
CA VAL A 41 -7.79 -16.17 -8.82
C VAL A 41 -7.89 -16.27 -10.35
N LEU A 42 -6.97 -15.64 -11.10
CA LEU A 42 -6.88 -15.80 -12.56
C LEU A 42 -6.68 -17.26 -12.96
N GLY A 43 -5.81 -17.99 -12.26
CA GLY A 43 -5.59 -19.42 -12.50
C GLY A 43 -6.86 -20.25 -12.26
N PHE A 44 -7.61 -19.93 -11.21
CA PHE A 44 -8.89 -20.55 -10.92
C PHE A 44 -9.94 -20.28 -12.03
N VAL A 45 -10.07 -19.03 -12.48
CA VAL A 45 -10.97 -18.66 -13.59
C VAL A 45 -10.59 -19.39 -14.88
N ALA A 46 -9.30 -19.45 -15.21
CA ALA A 46 -8.82 -20.15 -16.40
C ALA A 46 -9.15 -21.66 -16.36
N SER A 47 -9.15 -22.26 -15.16
CA SER A 47 -9.57 -23.65 -14.97
C SER A 47 -11.07 -23.84 -15.19
N ILE A 48 -11.91 -22.95 -14.66
CA ILE A 48 -13.37 -23.02 -14.82
C ILE A 48 -13.77 -22.80 -16.28
N ALA A 49 -13.20 -21.78 -16.93
CA ALA A 49 -13.52 -21.43 -18.32
C ALA A 49 -13.22 -22.57 -19.31
N LYS A 50 -12.26 -23.46 -18.97
CA LYS A 50 -11.97 -24.67 -19.74
C LYS A 50 -12.96 -25.81 -19.48
N ALA A 51 -13.55 -25.86 -18.29
CA ALA A 51 -14.43 -26.95 -17.86
C ALA A 51 -15.86 -26.75 -18.36
N GLU A 52 -16.46 -25.56 -18.20
CA GLU A 52 -17.85 -25.30 -18.59
C GLU A 52 -18.08 -23.84 -19.01
N MET A 53 -18.74 -23.61 -20.15
CA MET A 53 -19.04 -22.27 -20.67
C MET A 53 -20.27 -21.59 -20.03
N ASN A 54 -21.00 -22.27 -19.14
CA ASN A 54 -22.28 -21.79 -18.62
C ASN A 54 -22.17 -20.87 -17.38
N TYR A 55 -21.00 -20.73 -16.75
CA TYR A 55 -20.81 -19.91 -15.53
C TYR A 55 -20.46 -18.44 -15.81
N SER A 56 -21.24 -17.75 -16.65
CA SER A 56 -20.93 -16.36 -17.01
C SER A 56 -20.93 -15.40 -15.81
N VAL A 57 -21.83 -15.61 -14.83
CA VAL A 57 -21.98 -14.75 -13.65
C VAL A 57 -20.78 -14.88 -12.70
N ALA A 58 -20.32 -16.10 -12.42
CA ALA A 58 -19.15 -16.35 -11.57
C ALA A 58 -17.87 -15.74 -12.18
N ILE A 59 -17.70 -15.86 -13.50
CA ILE A 59 -16.54 -15.30 -14.21
C ILE A 59 -16.50 -13.77 -14.10
N VAL A 60 -17.65 -13.11 -14.25
CA VAL A 60 -17.75 -11.64 -14.13
C VAL A 60 -17.43 -11.18 -12.70
N GLY A 61 -18.05 -11.80 -11.68
CA GLY A 61 -17.78 -11.41 -10.29
C GLY A 61 -16.33 -11.66 -9.87
N VAL A 62 -15.70 -12.70 -10.39
CA VAL A 62 -14.28 -12.96 -10.12
C VAL A 62 -13.36 -11.98 -10.87
N ALA A 63 -13.75 -11.49 -12.06
CA ALA A 63 -13.02 -10.42 -12.76
C ALA A 63 -13.01 -9.11 -11.95
N ASP A 64 -14.12 -8.75 -11.31
CA ASP A 64 -14.19 -7.59 -10.42
C ASP A 64 -13.24 -7.73 -9.22
N ALA A 65 -13.15 -8.94 -8.64
CA ALA A 65 -12.20 -9.22 -7.57
C ALA A 65 -10.74 -9.04 -8.00
N ILE A 66 -10.38 -9.49 -9.22
CA ILE A 66 -9.04 -9.29 -9.78
C ILE A 66 -8.72 -7.80 -9.91
N ALA A 67 -9.69 -6.97 -10.31
CA ALA A 67 -9.51 -5.53 -10.38
C ALA A 67 -9.20 -4.94 -8.99
N TYR A 68 -9.94 -5.32 -7.94
CA TYR A 68 -9.65 -4.87 -6.56
C TYR A 68 -8.23 -5.24 -6.11
N PHE A 69 -7.79 -6.47 -6.36
CA PHE A 69 -6.42 -6.88 -6.03
C PHE A 69 -5.37 -6.10 -6.84
N ALA A 70 -5.59 -5.88 -8.13
CA ALA A 70 -4.70 -5.09 -8.97
C ALA A 70 -4.59 -3.64 -8.49
N PHE A 71 -5.72 -3.01 -8.14
CA PHE A 71 -5.71 -1.67 -7.54
C PHE A 71 -5.02 -1.65 -6.16
N GLY A 72 -5.21 -2.69 -5.34
CA GLY A 72 -4.52 -2.82 -4.05
C GLY A 72 -3.00 -2.85 -4.22
N ALA A 73 -2.51 -3.63 -5.19
CA ALA A 73 -1.10 -3.69 -5.54
C ALA A 73 -0.58 -2.35 -6.11
N ALA A 74 -1.32 -1.71 -7.01
CA ALA A 74 -0.93 -0.42 -7.59
C ALA A 74 -0.86 0.69 -6.52
N LEU A 75 -1.83 0.75 -5.61
CA LEU A 75 -1.80 1.65 -4.46
C LEU A 75 -0.60 1.35 -3.55
N GLY A 76 -0.22 0.08 -3.37
CA GLY A 76 0.98 -0.27 -2.61
C GLY A 76 2.25 0.36 -3.22
N VAL A 77 2.39 0.34 -4.55
CA VAL A 77 3.50 0.98 -5.26
C VAL A 77 3.49 2.49 -5.06
N VAL A 78 2.33 3.13 -5.16
CA VAL A 78 2.16 4.56 -4.87
C VAL A 78 2.53 4.87 -3.42
N GLY A 79 2.16 4.01 -2.47
CA GLY A 79 2.54 4.13 -1.06
C GLY A 79 4.05 4.13 -0.85
N ILE A 80 4.78 3.25 -1.55
CA ILE A 80 6.25 3.22 -1.50
C ILE A 80 6.84 4.50 -2.09
N ALA A 81 6.30 5.01 -3.19
CA ALA A 81 6.74 6.27 -3.78
C ALA A 81 6.51 7.45 -2.82
N LEU A 82 5.36 7.52 -2.15
CA LEU A 82 5.07 8.55 -1.15
C LEU A 82 5.97 8.45 0.08
N ALA A 83 6.30 7.22 0.52
CA ALA A 83 7.28 7.01 1.59
C ALA A 83 8.67 7.53 1.18
N TYR A 84 9.09 7.30 -0.06
CA TYR A 84 10.33 7.86 -0.61
C TYR A 84 10.31 9.39 -0.61
N PHE A 85 9.23 10.03 -1.07
CA PHE A 85 9.10 11.49 -1.02
C PHE A 85 9.10 12.04 0.41
N THR A 86 8.50 11.34 1.36
CA THR A 86 8.53 11.71 2.79
C THR A 86 9.96 11.73 3.32
N ASN A 87 10.75 10.70 2.99
CA ASN A 87 12.16 10.61 3.39
C ASN A 87 13.01 11.69 2.73
N TYR A 88 12.79 11.93 1.44
CA TYR A 88 13.47 12.99 0.70
C TYR A 88 13.19 14.37 1.32
N ALA A 89 11.93 14.67 1.64
CA ALA A 89 11.56 15.91 2.31
C ALA A 89 12.15 16.02 3.72
N ALA A 90 12.26 14.90 4.45
CA ALA A 90 12.93 14.85 5.75
C ALA A 90 14.44 15.16 5.62
N ALA A 91 15.12 14.58 4.64
CA ALA A 91 16.52 14.88 4.36
C ALA A 91 16.73 16.34 3.92
N ALA A 92 15.84 16.88 3.09
CA ALA A 92 15.91 18.26 2.62
C ALA A 92 15.84 19.29 3.76
N THR A 93 15.05 19.03 4.81
CA THR A 93 15.01 19.91 6.00
C THR A 93 16.27 19.86 6.85
N PHE A 94 17.01 18.76 6.85
CA PHE A 94 18.29 18.70 7.58
C PHE A 94 19.40 19.48 6.85
N ASN A 95 19.33 19.55 5.52
CA ASN A 95 20.30 20.28 4.70
C ASN A 95 20.00 21.79 4.59
N ALA A 96 18.75 22.21 4.79
CA ALA A 96 18.38 23.62 4.84
C ALA A 96 18.82 24.23 6.20
N ARG A 97 20.09 24.65 6.27
CA ARG A 97 20.69 25.26 7.47
C ARG A 97 20.26 26.71 7.76
N ASP A 98 19.40 27.32 6.94
CA ASP A 98 19.00 28.72 7.13
C ASP A 98 17.50 28.95 6.84
N THR A 99 16.79 29.34 7.90
CA THR A 99 15.94 30.53 8.02
C THR A 99 14.99 30.86 6.84
N ALA A 100 13.67 30.80 7.10
CA ALA A 100 12.54 31.44 6.39
C ALA A 100 11.60 30.62 5.45
N SER A 101 11.82 29.32 5.23
CA SER A 101 10.90 28.49 4.38
C SER A 101 9.99 27.50 5.15
N GLU A 102 9.82 27.68 6.47
CA GLU A 102 9.38 26.62 7.38
C GLU A 102 7.91 26.15 7.33
N PRO A 103 6.86 26.96 7.03
CA PRO A 103 5.50 26.45 7.13
C PRO A 103 5.09 25.55 5.94
N ARG A 104 5.51 25.89 4.71
CA ARG A 104 5.06 25.18 3.51
C ARG A 104 5.63 23.76 3.42
N LEU A 105 6.91 23.58 3.75
CA LEU A 105 7.52 22.25 3.78
C LEU A 105 6.95 21.37 4.91
N ALA A 106 6.66 21.96 6.08
CA ALA A 106 6.04 21.24 7.18
C ALA A 106 4.62 20.76 6.83
N ILE A 107 3.82 21.61 6.19
CA ILE A 107 2.48 21.25 5.70
C ILE A 107 2.57 20.17 4.62
N ALA A 108 3.46 20.32 3.63
CA ALA A 108 3.64 19.34 2.56
C ALA A 108 4.02 17.96 3.11
N LYS A 109 4.96 17.90 4.06
CA LYS A 109 5.31 16.64 4.75
C LYS A 109 4.12 15.99 5.43
N ARG A 110 3.34 16.77 6.18
CA ARG A 110 2.16 16.26 6.88
C ARG A 110 1.13 15.71 5.90
N ILE A 111 0.87 16.42 4.80
CA ILE A 111 -0.05 15.97 3.75
C ILE A 111 0.46 14.66 3.13
N ILE A 112 1.72 14.61 2.69
CA ILE A 112 2.31 13.41 2.07
C ILE A 112 2.22 12.21 3.02
N HIS A 113 2.52 12.41 4.31
CA HIS A 113 2.46 11.34 5.30
C HIS A 113 1.03 10.84 5.54
N VAL A 114 0.06 11.74 5.67
CA VAL A 114 -1.37 11.36 5.83
C VAL A 114 -1.89 10.65 4.58
N VAL A 115 -1.52 11.13 3.39
CA VAL A 115 -1.87 10.47 2.13
C VAL A 115 -1.22 9.09 2.03
N ALA A 116 0.06 8.95 2.39
CA ALA A 116 0.76 7.66 2.41
C ALA A 116 0.09 6.65 3.34
N LEU A 117 -0.32 7.09 4.54
CA LEU A 117 -1.06 6.27 5.49
C LEU A 117 -2.43 5.86 4.91
N GLY A 118 -3.16 6.81 4.32
CA GLY A 118 -4.44 6.53 3.67
C GLY A 118 -4.31 5.53 2.54
N VAL A 119 -3.26 5.64 1.72
CA VAL A 119 -2.94 4.69 0.64
C VAL A 119 -2.63 3.31 1.20
N ALA A 120 -1.82 3.21 2.26
CA ALA A 120 -1.51 1.93 2.90
C ALA A 120 -2.75 1.22 3.44
N VAL A 121 -3.65 1.96 4.11
CA VAL A 121 -4.93 1.43 4.60
C VAL A 121 -5.82 1.00 3.43
N SER A 122 -5.86 1.80 2.36
CA SER A 122 -6.66 1.50 1.16
C SER A 122 -6.19 0.24 0.45
N THR A 123 -4.88 -0.03 0.39
CA THR A 123 -4.33 -1.28 -0.16
C THR A 123 -4.85 -2.52 0.59
N ILE A 124 -4.95 -2.45 1.92
CA ILE A 124 -5.52 -3.55 2.72
C ILE A 124 -7.03 -3.63 2.50
N GLY A 125 -7.72 -2.49 2.47
CA GLY A 125 -9.16 -2.43 2.25
C GLY A 125 -9.57 -3.07 0.92
N LEU A 126 -8.83 -2.77 -0.15
CA LEU A 126 -9.05 -3.36 -1.48
C LEU A 126 -8.82 -4.87 -1.49
N PHE A 127 -7.82 -5.37 -0.74
CA PHE A 127 -7.64 -6.81 -0.57
C PHE A 127 -8.87 -7.46 0.07
N VAL A 128 -9.37 -6.89 1.16
CA VAL A 128 -10.55 -7.43 1.86
C VAL A 128 -11.79 -7.39 0.95
N ILE A 129 -12.00 -6.28 0.25
CA ILE A 129 -13.11 -6.15 -0.72
C ILE A 129 -12.98 -7.22 -1.82
N GLY A 130 -11.79 -7.38 -2.41
CA GLY A 130 -11.54 -8.41 -3.43
C GLY A 130 -11.87 -9.81 -2.93
N VAL A 131 -11.46 -10.17 -1.71
CA VAL A 131 -11.80 -11.47 -1.09
C VAL A 131 -13.32 -11.65 -0.93
N LEU A 132 -14.02 -10.61 -0.47
CA LEU A 132 -15.48 -10.66 -0.32
C LEU A 132 -16.18 -10.79 -1.68
N THR A 133 -15.67 -10.12 -2.72
CA THR A 133 -16.19 -10.23 -4.07
C THR A 133 -15.98 -11.63 -4.65
N VAL A 134 -14.80 -12.25 -4.47
CA VAL A 134 -14.59 -13.66 -4.86
C VAL A 134 -15.59 -14.57 -4.16
N LYS A 135 -15.76 -14.41 -2.84
CA LYS A 135 -16.70 -15.21 -2.05
C LYS A 135 -18.14 -15.07 -2.58
N ALA A 136 -18.59 -13.84 -2.83
CA ALA A 136 -19.93 -13.58 -3.36
C ALA A 136 -20.11 -14.21 -4.75
N ALA A 137 -19.17 -13.98 -5.66
CA ALA A 137 -19.21 -14.52 -7.03
C ALA A 137 -19.28 -16.06 -7.06
N ILE A 138 -18.54 -16.73 -6.18
CA ILE A 138 -18.57 -18.19 -6.08
C ILE A 138 -19.89 -18.67 -5.48
N THR A 139 -20.40 -18.01 -4.44
CA THR A 139 -21.65 -18.41 -3.77
C THR A 139 -22.84 -18.23 -4.72
N ASP A 140 -22.91 -17.10 -5.41
CA ASP A 140 -23.99 -16.78 -6.35
C ASP A 140 -23.90 -17.60 -7.65
N GLY A 141 -22.72 -18.10 -8.01
CA GLY A 141 -22.52 -18.96 -9.17
C GLY A 141 -22.77 -20.45 -8.93
N ILE A 142 -22.86 -20.89 -7.67
CA ILE A 142 -23.12 -22.28 -7.28
C ILE A 142 -24.62 -22.54 -7.06
N VAL A 143 -25.38 -21.51 -6.69
CA VAL A 143 -26.85 -21.56 -6.49
C VAL A 143 -27.58 -21.34 -7.81
#